data_AF-A0A7J2IQ27-F1
#
_entry.id   AF-A0A7J2IQ27-F1
#
_cell.length_a   1.000
_cell.length_b   1.000
_cell.length_c   1.000
_cell.angle_alpha   90.00
_cell.angle_beta   90.00
_cell.angle_gamma   90.00
#
_symmetry.space_group_name_H-M   'P 1'
#
loop_
_entity.id
_entity.type
_entity.pdbx_description
1 polymer ?
#
loop_
_entity_poly.entity_id
_entity_poly.type
_entity_poly.pdbx_seq_one_letter_code
_entity_poly.pdbx_strand_id
1 'polypeptide(L)'
;MTKRLRFRVDELKTDIGVLKGLELQVGKIVEEWEEPEGPTPMPSIADLRKWDYKLLQRYKPMYLPFCDLCCLCTFGKCDLSRNKRGACGLDISTQQSRIVLLACCIGAATHLAHARDLVEWLIENYGRNAPIDLGKQVFLEAPHVRLVTGIKPKTLGDLEDALDYAETEVTRLLACTHIGQEGSNLDFESKVFHAGMLDHVAMEIADIAQTAVLGFPKADP
;
A
#
# COMPACT_ATOMS: atom_id res chain seq x y z
N MET A 1 -1.19 6.24 -16.45
CA MET A 1 -0.55 5.98 -17.77
C MET A 1 0.96 6.17 -17.65
N THR A 2 1.67 5.13 -17.21
CA THR A 2 3.13 5.13 -16.94
C THR A 2 3.90 4.93 -18.25
N LYS A 3 3.91 5.95 -19.11
CA LYS A 3 4.68 5.90 -20.37
C LYS A 3 6.16 6.19 -20.08
N ARG A 4 6.99 5.15 -20.05
CA ARG A 4 8.45 5.31 -20.18
C ARG A 4 8.76 5.58 -21.65
N LEU A 5 9.19 6.81 -21.95
CA LEU A 5 9.51 7.22 -23.32
C LEU A 5 11.02 7.19 -23.52
N ARG A 6 11.47 6.37 -24.47
CA ARG A 6 12.87 6.33 -24.90
C ARG A 6 12.98 7.01 -26.25
N PHE A 7 13.67 8.14 -26.27
CA PHE A 7 14.05 8.84 -27.49
C PHE A 7 15.54 8.62 -27.73
N ARG A 8 15.90 8.23 -28.95
CA ARG A 8 17.29 8.16 -29.40
C ARG A 8 17.45 9.11 -30.59
N VAL A 9 18.41 10.02 -30.47
CA VAL A 9 18.78 10.96 -31.53
C VAL A 9 20.23 10.71 -31.89
N ASP A 10 20.48 10.23 -33.10
CA ASP A 10 21.84 9.85 -33.51
C ASP A 10 22.76 11.06 -33.72
N GLU A 11 22.22 12.20 -34.17
CA GLU A 11 22.97 13.45 -34.31
C GLU A 11 22.05 14.67 -34.10
N LEU A 12 22.36 15.51 -33.11
CA LEU A 12 21.68 16.78 -32.84
C LEU A 12 22.66 17.93 -33.11
N LYS A 13 22.36 18.75 -34.13
CA LYS A 13 23.12 19.97 -34.43
C LYS A 13 22.46 21.16 -33.75
N THR A 14 23.24 21.85 -32.93
CA THR A 14 22.84 23.09 -32.24
C THR A 14 23.78 24.22 -32.64
N ASP A 15 23.38 25.46 -32.43
CA ASP A 15 24.21 26.65 -32.73
C ASP A 15 25.53 26.68 -31.94
N ILE A 16 25.63 25.84 -30.90
CA ILE A 16 26.78 25.71 -29.98
C ILE A 16 27.62 24.45 -30.26
N GLY A 17 27.19 23.55 -31.15
CA GLY A 17 27.94 22.34 -31.49
C GLY A 17 27.09 21.14 -31.94
N VAL A 18 27.78 20.06 -32.30
CA VAL A 18 27.17 18.79 -32.74
C VAL A 18 27.26 17.75 -31.62
N LEU A 19 26.11 17.30 -31.14
CA LEU A 19 25.97 16.22 -30.17
C LEU A 19 25.65 14.91 -30.91
N LYS A 20 26.49 13.89 -30.77
CA LYS A 20 26.29 12.56 -31.38
C LYS A 20 25.88 11.53 -30.34
N GLY A 21 24.92 10.67 -30.68
CA GLY A 21 24.47 9.56 -29.84
C GLY A 21 23.71 9.98 -28.57
N LEU A 22 22.84 10.99 -28.67
CA LEU A 22 22.03 11.45 -27.55
C LEU A 22 20.91 10.45 -27.25
N GLU A 23 20.89 9.89 -26.04
CA GLU A 23 19.80 9.05 -25.54
C GLU A 23 19.04 9.80 -24.44
N LEU A 24 17.75 9.99 -24.63
CA LEU A 24 16.83 10.64 -23.69
C LEU A 24 15.84 9.59 -23.19
N GLN A 25 15.96 9.24 -21.91
CA GLN A 25 14.95 8.44 -21.21
C GLN A 25 14.10 9.38 -20.36
N VAL A 26 12.86 9.59 -20.80
CA VAL A 26 11.86 10.29 -20.01
C VAL A 26 11.22 9.27 -19.08
N GLY A 27 11.34 9.53 -17.78
CA GLY A 27 10.77 8.71 -16.71
C GLY A 27 9.24 8.79 -16.65
N LYS A 28 8.67 8.93 -15.45
CA LYS A 28 7.22 9.02 -15.25
C LYS A 28 6.70 10.38 -15.74
N ILE A 29 5.86 10.39 -16.77
CA ILE A 29 5.08 11.59 -17.13
C ILE A 29 3.84 11.61 -16.24
N VAL A 30 3.71 12.65 -15.44
CA VAL A 30 2.56 12.89 -14.57
C VAL A 30 1.77 14.05 -15.18
N GLU A 31 0.46 13.86 -15.40
CA GLU A 31 -0.43 14.98 -15.77
C GLU A 31 -0.54 15.92 -14.56
N GLU A 32 -0.39 17.23 -14.75
CA GLU A 32 -0.71 18.23 -13.72
C GLU A 32 -2.23 18.37 -13.59
N TRP A 33 -2.72 18.47 -12.35
CA TRP A 33 -4.15 18.52 -12.01
C TRP A 33 -4.52 19.84 -11.33
N GLU A 34 -5.80 20.22 -11.38
CA GLU A 34 -6.31 21.41 -10.66
C GLU A 34 -6.22 21.23 -9.13
N GLU A 35 -6.45 20.01 -8.64
CA GLU A 35 -6.32 19.69 -7.21
C GLU A 35 -4.85 19.39 -6.88
N PRO A 36 -4.26 20.09 -5.90
CA PRO A 36 -2.89 19.82 -5.49
C PRO A 36 -2.79 18.45 -4.83
N GLU A 37 -1.69 17.74 -5.11
CA GLU A 37 -1.38 16.49 -4.45
C GLU A 37 -1.27 16.69 -2.93
N GLY A 38 -1.76 15.70 -2.18
CA GLY A 38 -1.66 15.69 -0.72
C GLY A 38 -0.21 15.68 -0.24
N PRO A 39 0.04 15.92 1.06
CA PRO A 39 1.40 16.06 1.57
C PRO A 39 2.21 14.75 1.62
N THR A 40 1.55 13.59 1.48
CA THR A 40 2.16 12.26 1.65
C THR A 40 1.60 11.24 0.65
N PRO A 41 1.84 11.40 -0.66
CA PRO A 41 1.50 10.38 -1.64
C PRO A 41 2.42 9.15 -1.48
N MET A 42 1.87 7.95 -1.65
CA MET A 42 2.55 6.67 -1.47
C MET A 42 3.37 6.62 -0.16
N PRO A 43 2.75 6.88 1.01
CA PRO A 43 3.47 6.99 2.26
C PRO A 43 4.20 5.68 2.58
N SER A 44 5.42 5.77 3.10
CA SER A 44 6.08 4.66 3.76
C SER A 44 5.47 4.38 5.14
N ILE A 45 5.80 3.22 5.71
CA ILE A 45 5.39 2.81 7.07
C ILE A 45 5.62 3.85 8.20
N ALA A 46 6.46 4.87 7.98
CA ALA A 46 6.79 5.89 9.00
C ALA A 46 6.14 7.25 8.74
N ASP A 47 5.64 7.54 7.53
CA ASP A 47 5.27 8.90 7.13
C ASP A 47 4.00 9.39 7.84
N LEU A 48 3.06 8.48 8.11
CA LEU A 48 1.81 8.80 8.81
C LEU A 48 1.90 8.70 10.33
N ARG A 49 3.05 8.26 10.87
CA ARG A 49 3.26 8.04 12.31
C ARG A 49 2.84 9.22 13.17
N LYS A 50 3.13 10.45 12.73
CA LYS A 50 2.75 11.66 13.48
C LYS A 50 1.24 11.81 13.60
N TRP A 51 0.49 11.47 12.56
CA TRP A 51 -0.97 11.48 12.58
C TRP A 51 -1.51 10.35 13.46
N ASP A 52 -0.98 9.15 13.28
CA ASP A 52 -1.35 7.97 14.05
C ASP A 52 -1.19 8.19 15.56
N TYR A 53 -0.07 8.80 15.97
CA TYR A 53 0.17 9.12 17.37
C TYR A 53 -0.83 10.14 17.94
N LYS A 54 -1.37 11.06 17.13
CA LYS A 54 -2.46 11.93 17.58
C LYS A 54 -3.73 11.12 17.88
N LEU A 55 -4.02 10.11 17.06
CA LEU A 55 -5.14 9.19 17.30
C LEU A 55 -4.90 8.36 18.57
N LEU A 56 -3.71 7.74 18.70
CA LEU A 56 -3.35 6.88 19.84
C LEU A 56 -3.27 7.65 21.17
N GLN A 57 -2.96 8.95 21.14
CA GLN A 57 -3.03 9.81 22.33
C GLN A 57 -4.45 9.98 22.86
N ARG A 58 -5.43 10.08 21.96
CA ARG A 58 -6.85 10.23 22.30
C ARG A 58 -7.50 8.88 22.59
N TYR A 59 -7.28 7.90 21.71
CA TYR A 59 -7.82 6.56 21.76
C TYR A 59 -6.70 5.60 22.16
N LYS A 60 -6.45 5.52 23.46
CA LYS A 60 -5.35 4.70 23.99
C LYS A 60 -5.61 3.21 23.73
N PRO A 61 -4.63 2.48 23.18
CA PRO A 61 -4.73 1.04 23.04
C PRO A 61 -4.96 0.35 24.38
N MET A 62 -5.82 -0.67 24.38
CA MET A 62 -6.04 -1.53 25.54
C MET A 62 -5.54 -2.93 25.20
N TYR A 63 -4.58 -3.41 25.98
CA TYR A 63 -3.94 -4.71 25.76
C TYR A 63 -4.55 -5.77 26.68
N LEU A 64 -5.37 -6.65 26.10
CA LEU A 64 -5.99 -7.79 26.79
C LEU A 64 -5.46 -9.09 26.18
N PRO A 65 -4.36 -9.66 26.71
CA PRO A 65 -3.73 -10.82 26.09
C PRO A 65 -4.62 -12.07 26.16
N PHE A 66 -4.82 -12.72 25.02
CA PHE A 66 -5.41 -14.07 24.97
C PHE A 66 -4.42 -15.15 25.44
N CYS A 67 -3.11 -14.84 25.40
CA CYS A 67 -2.02 -15.71 25.83
C CYS A 67 -0.88 -14.86 26.39
N ASP A 68 -0.38 -15.24 27.56
CA ASP A 68 0.75 -14.57 28.23
C ASP A 68 2.13 -15.06 27.74
N LEU A 69 2.17 -15.87 26.68
CA LEU A 69 3.42 -16.44 26.15
C LEU A 69 3.75 -15.87 24.77
N CYS A 70 5.04 -15.66 24.51
CA CYS A 70 5.56 -15.44 23.15
C CYS A 70 6.26 -16.70 22.65
N CYS A 71 5.83 -17.21 21.48
CA CYS A 71 6.32 -18.43 20.86
C CYS A 71 6.91 -18.22 19.45
N LEU A 72 7.24 -16.99 19.05
CA LEU A 72 7.56 -16.65 17.66
C LEU A 72 9.01 -16.94 17.22
N CYS A 73 9.86 -17.50 18.08
CA CYS A 73 11.26 -17.81 17.73
C CYS A 73 11.83 -18.89 18.64
N THR A 74 13.06 -19.32 18.34
CA THR A 74 13.80 -20.36 19.08
C THR A 74 14.39 -19.92 20.42
N PHE A 75 14.41 -18.62 20.73
CA PHE A 75 14.72 -18.15 22.10
C PHE A 75 13.55 -18.35 23.07
N GLY A 76 12.32 -18.52 22.55
CA GLY A 76 11.12 -18.81 23.33
C GLY A 76 10.78 -20.30 23.39
N LYS A 77 9.77 -20.73 24.16
CA LYS A 77 8.63 -19.93 24.69
C LYS A 77 9.03 -18.98 25.82
N CYS A 78 8.72 -17.68 25.68
CA CYS A 78 8.92 -16.68 26.73
C CYS A 78 7.63 -16.43 27.52
N ASP A 79 7.70 -16.49 28.85
CA ASP A 79 6.61 -16.07 29.75
C ASP A 79 6.64 -14.56 29.96
N LEU A 80 5.60 -13.87 29.49
CA LEU A 80 5.42 -12.42 29.58
C LEU A 80 4.41 -12.02 30.68
N SER A 81 3.91 -12.98 31.46
CA SER A 81 3.01 -12.71 32.58
C SER A 81 3.67 -11.79 33.61
N ARG A 82 2.84 -11.06 34.36
CA ARG A 82 3.30 -10.14 35.42
C ARG A 82 4.35 -9.12 34.92
N ASN A 83 4.16 -8.63 33.69
CA ASN A 83 5.00 -7.61 33.07
C ASN A 83 6.47 -8.04 32.87
N LYS A 84 6.71 -9.34 32.73
CA LYS A 84 8.02 -9.87 32.31
C LYS A 84 8.32 -9.47 30.86
N ARG A 85 9.60 -9.51 30.52
CA ARG A 85 10.09 -9.30 29.15
C ARG A 85 10.59 -10.63 28.58
N GLY A 86 10.36 -10.84 27.29
CA GLY A 86 10.93 -11.96 26.56
C GLY A 86 12.44 -11.83 26.39
N ALA A 87 13.07 -12.88 25.87
CA ALA A 87 14.52 -12.90 25.64
C ALA A 87 15.01 -11.76 24.72
N CYS A 88 14.17 -11.28 23.80
CA CYS A 88 14.45 -10.15 22.93
C CYS A 88 14.01 -8.78 23.49
N GLY A 89 13.54 -8.72 24.74
CA GLY A 89 13.19 -7.48 25.42
C GLY A 89 11.73 -7.03 25.27
N LEU A 90 10.92 -7.66 24.41
CA LEU A 90 9.50 -7.29 24.28
C LEU A 90 8.72 -7.64 25.56
N ASP A 91 7.87 -6.72 26.01
CA ASP A 91 6.86 -6.95 27.04
C ASP A 91 5.53 -7.45 26.44
N ILE A 92 4.56 -7.75 27.30
CA ILE A 92 3.27 -8.28 26.86
C ILE A 92 2.51 -7.30 25.95
N SER A 93 2.52 -6.00 26.23
CA SER A 93 1.84 -5.00 25.40
C SER A 93 2.44 -4.95 24.00
N THR A 94 3.77 -4.93 23.90
CA THR A 94 4.45 -4.89 22.60
C THR A 94 4.24 -6.20 21.83
N GLN A 95 4.25 -7.34 22.51
CA GLN A 95 3.92 -8.63 21.89
C GLN A 95 2.48 -8.67 21.38
N GLN A 96 1.51 -8.14 22.12
CA GLN A 96 0.11 -8.07 21.69
C GLN A 96 -0.04 -7.22 20.43
N SER A 97 0.54 -6.02 20.41
CA SER A 97 0.54 -5.16 19.21
C SER A 97 1.17 -5.85 18.01
N ARG A 98 2.26 -6.60 18.22
CA ARG A 98 2.91 -7.38 17.16
C ARG A 98 2.00 -8.48 16.59
N ILE A 99 1.23 -9.17 17.44
CA ILE A 99 0.25 -10.17 16.98
C ILE A 99 -0.90 -9.50 16.22
N VAL A 100 -1.35 -8.31 16.65
CA VAL A 100 -2.37 -7.55 15.91
C VAL A 100 -1.83 -7.12 14.54
N LEU A 101 -0.59 -6.62 14.45
CA LEU A 101 0.01 -6.30 13.16
C LEU A 101 0.09 -7.53 12.25
N LEU A 102 0.47 -8.70 12.77
CA LEU A 102 0.44 -9.95 12.00
C LEU A 102 -0.97 -10.25 11.46
N ALA A 103 -2.01 -10.11 12.29
CA ALA A 103 -3.39 -10.31 11.87
C ALA A 103 -3.83 -9.32 10.79
N CYS A 104 -3.46 -8.04 10.91
CA CYS A 104 -3.74 -7.03 9.90
C CYS A 104 -2.98 -7.29 8.59
N CYS A 105 -1.72 -7.74 8.65
CA CYS A 105 -0.97 -8.15 7.45
C CYS A 105 -1.63 -9.34 6.75
N ILE A 106 -2.19 -10.31 7.49
CA ILE A 106 -2.93 -11.44 6.91
C ILE A 106 -4.17 -10.95 6.16
N GLY A 107 -4.94 -10.04 6.78
CA GLY A 107 -6.11 -9.42 6.13
C GLY A 107 -5.73 -8.67 4.86
N ALA A 108 -4.80 -7.72 4.97
CA ALA A 108 -4.33 -6.92 3.84
C ALA A 108 -3.75 -7.78 2.70
N ALA A 109 -2.96 -8.80 3.03
CA ALA A 109 -2.41 -9.72 2.04
C ALA A 109 -3.50 -10.54 1.33
N THR A 110 -4.60 -10.86 2.01
CA THR A 110 -5.73 -11.60 1.40
C THR A 110 -6.40 -10.76 0.31
N HIS A 111 -6.72 -9.50 0.60
CA HIS A 111 -7.34 -8.62 -0.40
C HIS A 111 -6.34 -8.20 -1.48
N LEU A 112 -5.05 -8.02 -1.15
CA LEU A 112 -4.02 -7.75 -2.16
C LEU A 112 -3.84 -8.91 -3.14
N ALA A 113 -3.72 -10.14 -2.64
CA ALA A 113 -3.60 -11.31 -3.50
C ALA A 113 -4.81 -11.45 -4.42
N HIS A 114 -6.02 -11.28 -3.85
CA HIS A 114 -7.25 -11.29 -4.65
C HIS A 114 -7.26 -10.21 -5.74
N ALA A 115 -6.90 -8.97 -5.39
CA ALA A 115 -6.83 -7.86 -6.34
C ALA A 115 -5.78 -8.09 -7.43
N ARG A 116 -4.59 -8.58 -7.06
CA ARG A 116 -3.49 -8.88 -7.99
C ARG A 116 -3.90 -9.94 -9.01
N ASP A 117 -4.37 -11.09 -8.55
CA ASP A 117 -4.77 -12.20 -9.42
C ASP A 117 -5.90 -11.76 -10.37
N LEU A 118 -6.90 -11.02 -9.85
CA LEU A 118 -8.01 -10.51 -10.64
C LEU A 118 -7.56 -9.51 -11.71
N VAL A 119 -6.75 -8.52 -11.33
CA VAL A 119 -6.28 -7.48 -12.26
C VAL A 119 -5.39 -8.09 -13.35
N GLU A 120 -4.47 -8.99 -13.00
CA GLU A 120 -3.64 -9.69 -13.98
C GLU A 120 -4.50 -10.48 -14.97
N TRP A 121 -5.44 -11.28 -14.46
CA TRP A 121 -6.35 -12.05 -15.30
C TRP A 121 -7.20 -11.14 -16.20
N LEU A 122 -7.73 -10.02 -15.69
CA LEU A 122 -8.49 -9.08 -16.50
C LEU A 122 -7.63 -8.41 -17.58
N ILE A 123 -6.38 -8.08 -17.28
CA ILE A 123 -5.45 -7.50 -18.24
C ILE A 123 -5.11 -8.50 -19.36
N GLU A 124 -4.90 -9.78 -19.02
CA GLU A 124 -4.67 -10.84 -20.01
C GLU A 124 -5.85 -11.03 -20.95
N ASN A 125 -7.08 -10.94 -20.43
CA ASN A 125 -8.29 -11.26 -21.20
C ASN A 125 -8.92 -10.05 -21.91
N TYR A 126 -8.80 -8.85 -21.35
CA TYR A 126 -9.45 -7.63 -21.85
C TYR A 126 -8.47 -6.52 -22.27
N GLY A 127 -7.19 -6.72 -21.98
CA GLY A 127 -6.10 -5.81 -22.34
C GLY A 127 -5.82 -4.75 -21.26
N ARG A 128 -4.55 -4.40 -21.12
CA ARG A 128 -4.05 -3.40 -20.15
C ARG A 128 -4.75 -2.03 -20.24
N ASN A 129 -5.18 -1.66 -21.44
CA ASN A 129 -5.84 -0.38 -21.71
C ASN A 129 -7.37 -0.44 -21.59
N ALA A 130 -7.95 -1.56 -21.10
CA ALA A 130 -9.38 -1.64 -20.84
C ALA A 130 -9.80 -0.50 -19.90
N PRO A 131 -10.83 0.29 -20.26
CA PRO A 131 -11.19 1.49 -19.51
C PRO A 131 -11.88 1.13 -18.19
N ILE A 132 -11.63 1.93 -17.16
CA ILE A 132 -12.41 1.90 -15.93
C ILE A 132 -13.68 2.72 -16.16
N ASP A 133 -14.83 2.04 -16.20
CA ASP A 133 -16.16 2.65 -16.30
C ASP A 133 -17.04 2.14 -15.16
N LEU A 134 -17.26 2.99 -14.15
CA LEU A 134 -18.10 2.70 -12.99
C LEU A 134 -19.51 3.34 -13.09
N GLY A 135 -19.87 3.85 -14.27
CA GLY A 135 -21.15 4.50 -14.53
C GLY A 135 -21.08 6.02 -14.42
N LYS A 136 -22.04 6.68 -15.08
CA LYS A 136 -22.05 8.14 -15.27
C LYS A 136 -22.31 8.96 -14.00
N GLN A 137 -22.83 8.33 -12.95
CA GLN A 137 -23.09 8.99 -11.67
C GLN A 137 -21.87 9.01 -10.75
N VAL A 138 -20.80 8.28 -11.10
CA VAL A 138 -19.57 8.22 -10.32
C VAL A 138 -18.64 9.35 -10.76
N PHE A 139 -18.55 10.38 -9.91
CA PHE A 139 -17.62 11.50 -10.11
C PHE A 139 -16.21 11.21 -9.59
N LEU A 140 -16.10 10.39 -8.55
CA LEU A 140 -14.86 9.99 -7.90
C LEU A 140 -14.73 8.47 -7.95
N GLU A 141 -13.89 8.00 -8.85
CA GLU A 141 -13.78 6.60 -9.27
C GLU A 141 -13.05 5.71 -8.26
N ALA A 142 -12.03 6.25 -7.60
CA ALA A 142 -11.12 5.49 -6.75
C ALA A 142 -10.63 6.36 -5.58
N PRO A 143 -11.51 6.71 -4.61
CA PRO A 143 -11.15 7.60 -3.51
C PRO A 143 -9.94 7.13 -2.70
N HIS A 144 -9.82 5.84 -2.39
CA HIS A 144 -8.70 5.31 -1.60
C HIS A 144 -7.40 5.32 -2.40
N VAL A 145 -7.41 4.81 -3.63
CA VAL A 145 -6.25 4.82 -4.53
C VAL A 145 -5.77 6.26 -4.76
N ARG A 146 -6.68 7.18 -5.10
CA ARG A 146 -6.33 8.58 -5.35
C ARG A 146 -5.73 9.25 -4.12
N LEU A 147 -6.35 9.06 -2.95
CA LEU A 147 -5.88 9.69 -1.71
C LEU A 147 -4.51 9.16 -1.29
N VAL A 148 -4.32 7.83 -1.35
CA VAL A 148 -3.10 7.19 -0.85
C VAL A 148 -1.96 7.30 -1.83
N THR A 149 -2.21 7.16 -3.13
CA THR A 149 -1.14 7.01 -4.13
C THR A 149 -0.98 8.22 -5.06
N GLY A 150 -1.95 9.13 -5.10
CA GLY A 150 -2.02 10.20 -6.09
C GLY A 150 -2.38 9.71 -7.51
N ILE A 151 -2.59 8.41 -7.70
CA ILE A 151 -2.95 7.83 -9.00
C ILE A 151 -4.44 8.03 -9.26
N LYS A 152 -4.76 8.62 -10.41
CA LYS A 152 -6.12 8.68 -10.96
C LYS A 152 -6.30 7.58 -12.02
N PRO A 153 -6.86 6.41 -11.68
CA PRO A 153 -6.86 5.28 -12.58
C PRO A 153 -7.89 5.48 -13.70
N LYS A 154 -7.46 5.33 -14.96
CA LYS A 154 -8.32 5.40 -16.16
C LYS A 154 -8.45 4.04 -16.84
N THR A 155 -7.46 3.17 -16.65
CA THR A 155 -7.44 1.81 -17.23
C THR A 155 -7.01 0.77 -16.20
N LEU A 156 -7.24 -0.52 -16.48
CA LEU A 156 -6.77 -1.61 -15.63
C LEU A 156 -5.27 -1.51 -15.31
N GLY A 157 -4.44 -1.16 -16.30
CA GLY A 157 -3.00 -1.02 -16.09
C GLY A 157 -2.55 0.11 -15.17
N ASP A 158 -3.44 1.06 -14.82
CA ASP A 158 -3.15 2.08 -13.81
C ASP A 158 -3.34 1.53 -12.38
N LEU A 159 -4.12 0.46 -12.21
CA LEU A 159 -4.36 -0.18 -10.92
C LEU A 159 -3.14 -1.01 -10.45
N GLU A 160 -2.36 -1.57 -11.37
CA GLU A 160 -1.12 -2.29 -11.05
C GLU A 160 -0.10 -1.42 -10.33
N ASP A 161 0.07 -0.15 -10.74
CA ASP A 161 1.01 0.78 -10.11
C ASP A 161 0.65 1.01 -8.61
N ALA A 162 -0.64 0.99 -8.27
CA ALA A 162 -1.11 1.10 -6.90
C ALA A 162 -0.95 -0.21 -6.12
N LEU A 163 -1.16 -1.36 -6.76
CA LEU A 163 -0.91 -2.68 -6.17
C LEU A 163 0.58 -2.88 -5.85
N ASP A 164 1.49 -2.51 -6.76
CA ASP A 164 2.95 -2.63 -6.55
C ASP A 164 3.40 -1.89 -5.29
N TYR A 165 2.86 -0.69 -5.06
CA TYR A 165 3.10 0.09 -3.85
C TYR A 165 2.56 -0.65 -2.61
N ALA A 166 1.31 -1.10 -2.64
CA ALA A 166 0.68 -1.73 -1.49
C ALA A 166 1.32 -3.07 -1.10
N GLU A 167 1.72 -3.88 -2.08
CA GLU A 167 2.47 -5.13 -1.87
C GLU A 167 3.85 -4.88 -1.26
N THR A 168 4.52 -3.81 -1.71
CA THR A 168 5.80 -3.39 -1.15
C THR A 168 5.65 -3.01 0.33
N GLU A 169 4.64 -2.20 0.67
CA GLU A 169 4.44 -1.76 2.05
C GLU A 169 3.96 -2.90 2.96
N VAL A 170 3.06 -3.79 2.51
CA VAL A 170 2.66 -4.97 3.29
C VAL A 170 3.86 -5.89 3.56
N THR A 171 4.76 -6.06 2.58
CA THR A 171 6.01 -6.81 2.79
C THR A 171 6.88 -6.17 3.88
N ARG A 172 7.00 -4.83 3.89
CA ARG A 172 7.73 -4.09 4.92
C ARG A 172 7.08 -4.21 6.30
N LEU A 173 5.75 -4.17 6.37
CA LEU A 173 5.00 -4.39 7.62
C LEU A 173 5.23 -5.80 8.16
N LEU A 174 5.15 -6.82 7.32
CA LEU A 174 5.42 -8.20 7.71
C LEU A 174 6.86 -8.36 8.23
N ALA A 175 7.84 -7.72 7.58
CA ALA A 175 9.22 -7.72 8.05
C ALA A 175 9.35 -7.16 9.48
N CYS A 176 8.59 -6.11 9.83
CA CYS A 176 8.59 -5.54 11.19
C CYS A 176 8.10 -6.51 12.29
N THR A 177 7.40 -7.59 11.92
CA THR A 177 6.91 -8.59 12.88
C THR A 177 7.98 -9.62 13.28
N HIS A 178 9.11 -9.67 12.56
CA HIS A 178 10.20 -10.57 12.89
C HIS A 178 10.82 -10.19 14.25
N ILE A 179 11.43 -11.17 14.92
CA ILE A 179 12.16 -10.92 16.16
C ILE A 179 13.31 -9.92 15.93
N GLY A 180 13.48 -9.01 16.89
CA GLY A 180 14.56 -8.01 16.90
C GLY A 180 14.30 -6.78 16.03
N GLN A 181 13.06 -6.60 15.55
CA GLN A 181 12.64 -5.45 14.75
C GLN A 181 12.02 -4.38 15.65
N GLU A 182 10.71 -4.11 15.52
CA GLU A 182 10.03 -3.08 16.29
C GLU A 182 9.91 -3.47 17.78
N GLY A 183 10.19 -2.51 18.65
CA GLY A 183 10.20 -2.65 20.12
C GLY A 183 9.20 -1.77 20.85
N SER A 184 8.45 -0.93 20.11
CA SER A 184 7.45 -0.02 20.65
C SER A 184 6.05 -0.50 20.27
N ASN A 185 5.21 -0.71 21.28
CA ASN A 185 3.81 -1.10 21.10
C ASN A 185 3.04 -0.04 20.29
N LEU A 186 3.27 1.24 20.55
CA LEU A 186 2.60 2.33 19.80
C LEU A 186 3.07 2.42 18.34
N ASP A 187 4.33 2.08 18.07
CA ASP A 187 4.83 2.01 16.70
C ASP A 187 4.34 0.77 15.94
N PHE A 188 3.98 -0.31 16.65
CA PHE A 188 3.19 -1.39 16.06
C PHE A 188 1.76 -0.93 15.75
N GLU A 189 1.09 -0.19 16.63
CA GLU A 189 -0.26 0.32 16.35
C GLU A 189 -0.30 1.29 15.16
N SER A 190 0.70 2.16 15.02
CA SER A 190 0.84 3.02 13.82
C SER A 190 0.98 2.18 12.54
N LYS A 191 1.77 1.09 12.60
CA LYS A 191 1.88 0.12 11.49
C LYS A 191 0.57 -0.64 11.23
N VAL A 192 -0.24 -0.89 12.26
CA VAL A 192 -1.58 -1.47 12.11
C VAL A 192 -2.50 -0.53 11.33
N PHE A 193 -2.49 0.78 11.63
CA PHE A 193 -3.24 1.75 10.82
C PHE A 193 -2.75 1.79 9.37
N HIS A 194 -1.43 1.72 9.16
CA HIS A 194 -0.87 1.64 7.82
C HIS A 194 -1.36 0.40 7.07
N ALA A 195 -1.37 -0.77 7.71
CA ALA A 195 -1.92 -2.01 7.13
C ALA A 195 -3.38 -1.86 6.71
N GLY A 196 -4.22 -1.25 7.57
CA GLY A 196 -5.64 -1.02 7.27
C GLY A 196 -5.86 -0.03 6.12
N MET A 197 -5.01 1.00 5.99
CA MET A 197 -5.05 1.91 4.84
C MET A 197 -4.76 1.16 3.54
N LEU A 198 -3.75 0.30 3.52
CA LEU A 198 -3.40 -0.52 2.35
C LEU A 198 -4.49 -1.54 2.00
N ASP A 199 -5.14 -2.10 3.02
CA ASP A 199 -6.26 -3.03 2.87
C ASP A 199 -7.43 -2.39 2.09
N HIS A 200 -7.78 -1.15 2.43
CA HIS A 200 -8.80 -0.39 1.69
C HIS A 200 -8.41 -0.10 0.24
N VAL A 201 -7.13 0.19 -0.03
CA VAL A 201 -6.62 0.36 -1.40
C VAL A 201 -6.78 -0.94 -2.20
N ALA A 202 -6.42 -2.08 -1.61
CA ALA A 202 -6.54 -3.38 -2.26
C ALA A 202 -8.00 -3.76 -2.57
N MET A 203 -8.90 -3.61 -1.60
CA MET A 203 -10.33 -3.88 -1.78
C MET A 203 -10.95 -2.99 -2.87
N GLU A 204 -10.61 -1.70 -2.87
CA GLU A 204 -11.10 -0.77 -3.89
C GLU A 204 -10.61 -1.15 -5.29
N ILE A 205 -9.33 -1.51 -5.44
CA ILE A 205 -8.77 -1.94 -6.72
C ILE A 205 -9.50 -3.18 -7.26
N ALA A 206 -9.70 -4.21 -6.43
CA ALA A 206 -10.39 -5.42 -6.84
C ALA A 206 -11.81 -5.11 -7.32
N ASP A 207 -12.56 -4.33 -6.53
CA ASP A 207 -13.96 -4.05 -6.82
C ASP A 207 -14.15 -3.16 -8.06
N ILE A 208 -13.28 -2.15 -8.25
CA ILE A 208 -13.26 -1.34 -9.46
C ILE A 208 -12.98 -2.19 -10.69
N ALA A 209 -11.98 -3.08 -10.63
CA ALA A 209 -11.56 -3.88 -11.77
C ALA A 209 -12.66 -4.83 -12.24
N GLN A 210 -13.28 -5.59 -11.32
CA GLN A 210 -14.41 -6.46 -11.67
C GLN A 210 -15.63 -5.65 -12.13
N THR A 211 -15.93 -4.53 -11.48
CA THR A 211 -17.12 -3.74 -11.82
C THR A 211 -17.01 -3.10 -13.19
N ALA A 212 -15.82 -2.61 -13.54
CA ALA A 212 -15.59 -1.99 -14.84
C ALA A 212 -15.72 -2.99 -16.00
N VAL A 213 -15.30 -4.24 -15.81
CA VAL A 213 -15.05 -5.18 -16.93
C VAL A 213 -16.02 -6.36 -16.96
N LEU A 214 -16.49 -6.86 -15.81
CA LEU A 214 -17.32 -8.06 -15.71
C LEU A 214 -18.84 -7.81 -15.73
N GLY A 215 -19.25 -6.57 -16.02
CA GLY A 215 -20.67 -6.23 -16.18
C GLY A 215 -21.46 -6.23 -14.88
N PHE A 216 -20.82 -5.92 -13.75
CA PHE A 216 -21.53 -5.73 -12.48
C PHE A 216 -22.38 -4.44 -12.52
N PRO A 217 -23.37 -4.29 -11.62
CA PRO A 217 -24.14 -3.06 -11.49
C PRO A 217 -23.22 -1.85 -11.22
N LYS A 218 -23.52 -0.73 -11.89
CA LYS A 218 -22.69 0.49 -11.88
C LYS A 218 -23.41 1.61 -11.16
N ALA A 219 -23.19 1.72 -9.85
CA ALA A 219 -23.89 2.67 -8.97
C ALA A 219 -25.42 2.63 -9.14
N ASP A 220 -25.97 1.42 -9.23
CA ASP A 220 -27.41 1.16 -9.40
C ASP A 220 -28.11 1.19 -8.02
N PRO A 221 -29.14 2.03 -7.80
CA PRO A 221 -29.76 2.26 -6.49
C PRO A 221 -30.67 1.13 -5.97
#